data_AF-A0A2K3P599-F1
#
_entry.id   AF-A0A2K3P599-F1
#
_cell.length_a   1.000
_cell.length_b   1.000
_cell.length_c   1.000
_cell.angle_alpha   90.00
_cell.angle_beta   90.00
_cell.angle_gamma   90.00
#
_symmetry.space_group_name_H-M   'P 1'
#
loop_
_entity.id
_entity.type
_entity.pdbx_description
1 polymer ?
#
loop_
_entity_poly.entity_id
_entity_poly.type
_entity_poly.pdbx_seq_one_letter_code
_entity_poly.pdbx_strand_id
1 'polypeptide(L)'
;ATSGSIPSAETSSSDVEEEVKSETYSNNMTEAMGAGMHELGMNYNFIRPDLIVGSCLQTPEDVDKLRKIGVKTIFCLQQNPDLEYFGVDINAIREYAKTFDDIQHLRAEIRDFDSFDLRKRLPAVISKLYKAIKSNGGVTYIHCTAGLGRAPAVALAYMFWVLGYKLNDANALLLSKRSCFPKLDAIKSATADILTGLSKKPVTLSWGHNNCSTVEISGLDIGWGQRVPLDFDDKRGSWFLRKEMFEGRYEYKYIVDGEWTCNNDELVTSPNEDGHVNNFIEVIDDADGDRASLRGRVTGDDPDLTKDERIKIIEFLEAFPDEDL
;
A
#
# COMPACT_ATOMS: atom_id res chain seq x y z
N ALA A 1 13.29 -54.09 35.06
CA ALA A 1 14.20 -52.98 34.78
C ALA A 1 14.10 -52.67 33.30
N THR A 2 13.22 -51.75 32.93
CA THR A 2 12.91 -51.35 31.55
C THR A 2 13.36 -49.90 31.39
N SER A 3 14.36 -49.69 30.55
CA SER A 3 14.90 -48.39 30.15
C SER A 3 14.06 -47.84 29.00
N GLY A 4 13.28 -46.79 29.24
CA GLY A 4 12.61 -46.00 28.21
C GLY A 4 13.25 -44.63 28.13
N SER A 5 13.86 -44.31 27.00
CA SER A 5 14.35 -42.97 26.67
C SER A 5 13.32 -42.27 25.78
N ILE A 6 12.89 -41.10 26.22
CA ILE A 6 12.05 -40.15 25.46
C ILE A 6 13.00 -39.24 24.67
N PRO A 7 12.77 -38.95 23.38
CA PRO A 7 13.48 -37.88 22.69
C PRO A 7 12.81 -36.54 22.98
N SER A 8 13.59 -35.59 23.49
CA SER A 8 13.23 -34.19 23.62
C SER A 8 13.16 -33.55 22.23
N ALA A 9 12.01 -32.99 21.88
CA ALA A 9 11.87 -32.13 20.72
C ALA A 9 12.47 -30.76 21.05
N GLU A 10 13.61 -30.45 20.45
CA GLU A 10 14.11 -29.08 20.34
C GLU A 10 13.32 -28.40 19.21
N THR A 11 12.34 -27.57 19.58
CA THR A 11 11.70 -26.64 18.64
C THR A 11 12.73 -25.58 18.26
N SER A 12 13.04 -25.48 16.97
CA SER A 12 14.03 -24.55 16.47
C SER A 12 13.51 -23.12 16.60
N SER A 13 14.39 -22.17 16.94
CA SER A 13 14.03 -20.75 17.08
C SER A 13 13.55 -20.12 15.76
N SER A 14 13.80 -20.77 14.63
CA SER A 14 13.28 -20.36 13.32
C SER A 14 11.78 -20.64 13.14
N ASP A 15 11.26 -21.71 13.74
CA ASP A 15 9.83 -22.08 13.62
C ASP A 15 8.95 -21.08 14.38
N VAL A 16 9.45 -20.56 15.52
CA VAL A 16 8.76 -19.56 16.34
C VAL A 16 8.75 -18.19 15.64
N GLU A 17 9.81 -17.82 14.92
CA GLU A 17 9.84 -16.56 14.16
C GLU A 17 8.94 -16.60 12.91
N GLU A 18 8.75 -17.77 12.28
CA GLU A 18 7.80 -17.96 11.17
C GLU A 18 6.35 -18.01 11.66
N GLU A 19 6.04 -18.72 12.75
CA GLU A 19 4.70 -18.76 13.35
C GLU A 19 4.26 -17.38 13.86
N VAL A 20 5.13 -16.60 14.50
CA VAL A 20 4.80 -15.25 14.99
C VAL A 20 4.56 -14.27 13.82
N LYS A 21 5.27 -14.43 12.69
CA LYS A 21 4.99 -13.66 11.46
C LYS A 21 3.65 -14.06 10.83
N SER A 22 3.27 -15.33 10.87
CA SER A 22 2.01 -15.81 10.29
C SER A 22 0.79 -15.47 11.16
N GLU A 23 0.91 -15.49 12.48
CA GLU A 23 -0.18 -15.14 13.40
C GLU A 23 -0.47 -13.63 13.42
N THR A 24 0.57 -12.79 13.33
CA THR A 24 0.40 -11.33 13.24
C THR A 24 -0.27 -10.91 11.93
N TYR A 25 -0.08 -11.70 10.87
CA TYR A 25 -0.78 -11.57 9.61
C TYR A 25 -2.20 -12.14 9.65
N SER A 26 -2.56 -13.04 10.58
CA SER A 26 -3.79 -13.83 10.48
C SER A 26 -5.04 -13.14 11.05
N ASN A 27 -4.97 -12.54 12.25
CA ASN A 27 -6.19 -12.19 12.97
C ASN A 27 -6.86 -10.88 12.49
N ASN A 28 -6.09 -9.87 12.09
CA ASN A 28 -6.65 -8.62 11.53
C ASN A 28 -6.94 -8.71 10.02
N MET A 29 -6.26 -9.59 9.30
CA MET A 29 -6.38 -9.69 7.84
C MET A 29 -7.62 -10.49 7.42
N THR A 30 -8.07 -11.46 8.21
CA THR A 30 -9.19 -12.33 7.80
C THR A 30 -10.51 -11.57 7.62
N GLU A 31 -10.80 -10.59 8.50
CA GLU A 31 -11.96 -9.70 8.36
C GLU A 31 -11.71 -8.56 7.37
N ALA A 32 -10.50 -7.98 7.34
CA ALA A 32 -10.18 -6.86 6.46
C ALA A 32 -9.94 -7.23 4.98
N MET A 33 -9.53 -8.47 4.69
CA MET A 33 -9.24 -8.97 3.33
C MET A 33 -10.50 -9.35 2.56
N GLY A 34 -11.66 -9.44 3.22
CA GLY A 34 -12.84 -10.05 2.63
C GLY A 34 -12.55 -11.48 2.19
N ALA A 35 -12.07 -12.35 3.09
CA ALA A 35 -11.84 -13.76 2.77
C ALA A 35 -13.06 -14.41 2.09
N GLY A 36 -14.28 -14.03 2.50
CA GLY A 36 -15.52 -14.45 1.84
C GLY A 36 -15.71 -13.91 0.41
N MET A 37 -15.02 -12.84 0.01
CA MET A 37 -15.01 -12.35 -1.37
C MET A 37 -14.08 -13.16 -2.28
N HIS A 38 -13.03 -13.80 -1.75
CA HIS A 38 -12.16 -14.65 -2.57
C HIS A 38 -12.91 -15.91 -3.03
N GLU A 39 -13.75 -16.51 -2.17
CA GLU A 39 -14.57 -17.66 -2.55
C GLU A 39 -15.59 -17.36 -3.66
N LEU A 40 -15.93 -16.09 -3.86
CA LEU A 40 -16.86 -15.63 -4.91
C LEU A 40 -16.19 -15.45 -6.28
N GLY A 41 -14.87 -15.66 -6.37
CA GLY A 41 -14.11 -15.55 -7.60
C GLY A 41 -13.65 -14.12 -7.95
N MET A 42 -12.96 -14.01 -9.09
CA MET A 42 -12.51 -12.73 -9.63
C MET A 42 -13.69 -11.78 -9.88
N ASN A 43 -13.65 -10.59 -9.27
CA ASN A 43 -14.64 -9.52 -9.44
C ASN A 43 -13.97 -8.21 -9.86
N TYR A 44 -14.71 -7.35 -10.56
CA TYR A 44 -14.17 -6.10 -11.09
C TYR A 44 -15.25 -5.11 -11.52
N ASN A 45 -14.85 -3.84 -11.71
CA ASN A 45 -15.70 -2.80 -12.25
C ASN A 45 -14.94 -1.97 -13.30
N PHE A 46 -15.61 -1.64 -14.40
CA PHE A 46 -15.13 -0.62 -15.33
C PHE A 46 -15.22 0.75 -14.65
N ILE A 47 -14.07 1.38 -14.46
CA ILE A 47 -13.98 2.77 -13.99
C ILE A 47 -14.14 3.71 -15.17
N ARG A 48 -13.54 3.31 -16.30
CA ARG A 48 -13.70 3.90 -17.63
C ARG A 48 -13.83 2.77 -18.67
N PRO A 49 -14.25 3.04 -19.92
CA PRO A 49 -14.31 2.01 -20.96
C PRO A 49 -12.97 1.30 -21.22
N ASP A 50 -11.84 1.96 -20.93
CA ASP A 50 -10.47 1.50 -21.12
C ASP A 50 -9.76 1.06 -19.82
N LEU A 51 -10.41 1.18 -18.67
CA LEU A 51 -9.77 0.99 -17.36
C LEU A 51 -10.68 0.23 -16.38
N ILE A 52 -10.20 -0.93 -15.93
CA ILE A 52 -10.86 -1.79 -14.95
C ILE A 52 -10.02 -1.84 -13.67
N VAL A 53 -10.71 -1.79 -12.53
CA VAL A 53 -10.16 -2.13 -11.21
C VAL A 53 -10.84 -3.40 -10.71
N GLY A 54 -10.04 -4.37 -10.26
CA GLY A 54 -10.56 -5.66 -9.80
C GLY A 54 -9.73 -6.36 -8.73
N SER A 55 -10.26 -7.49 -8.26
CA SER A 55 -9.57 -8.45 -7.40
C SER A 55 -8.58 -9.32 -8.18
N CYS A 56 -7.85 -10.17 -7.49
CA CYS A 56 -6.93 -11.10 -8.12
C CYS A 56 -7.62 -12.07 -9.09
N LEU A 57 -6.90 -12.42 -10.16
CA LEU A 57 -7.14 -13.66 -10.89
C LEU A 57 -6.83 -14.82 -9.94
N GLN A 58 -7.56 -15.92 -10.08
CA GLN A 58 -7.40 -17.11 -9.24
C GLN A 58 -6.89 -18.29 -10.05
N THR A 59 -7.22 -18.32 -11.34
CA THR A 59 -6.93 -19.45 -12.23
C THR A 59 -6.48 -18.97 -13.62
N PRO A 60 -5.77 -19.80 -14.40
CA PRO A 60 -5.46 -19.49 -15.80
C PRO A 60 -6.70 -19.10 -16.63
N GLU A 61 -7.84 -19.74 -16.39
CA GLU A 61 -9.11 -19.49 -17.10
C GLU A 61 -9.66 -18.08 -16.88
N ASP A 62 -9.23 -17.37 -15.83
CA ASP A 62 -9.58 -15.97 -15.63
C ASP A 62 -8.95 -15.07 -16.70
N VAL A 63 -7.80 -15.45 -17.28
CA VAL A 63 -7.21 -14.75 -18.43
C VAL A 63 -8.19 -14.76 -19.61
N ASP A 64 -8.84 -15.88 -19.89
CA ASP A 64 -9.83 -15.97 -20.98
C ASP A 64 -11.05 -15.08 -20.72
N LYS A 65 -11.49 -14.96 -19.46
CA LYS A 65 -12.58 -14.06 -19.08
C LYS A 65 -12.21 -12.61 -19.37
N LEU A 66 -10.98 -12.20 -19.06
CA LEU A 66 -10.47 -10.86 -19.32
C LEU A 66 -10.27 -10.59 -20.83
N ARG A 67 -9.72 -11.55 -21.57
CA ARG A 67 -9.58 -11.44 -23.04
C ARG A 67 -10.93 -11.25 -23.73
N LYS A 68 -11.98 -11.98 -23.30
CA LYS A 68 -13.35 -11.85 -23.85
C LYS A 68 -13.94 -10.45 -23.73
N ILE A 69 -13.50 -9.66 -22.76
CA ILE A 69 -13.94 -8.27 -22.57
C ILE A 69 -12.93 -7.24 -23.11
N GLY A 70 -11.94 -7.69 -23.90
CA GLY A 70 -10.99 -6.81 -24.61
C GLY A 70 -9.83 -6.32 -23.74
N VAL A 71 -9.54 -6.98 -22.61
CA VAL A 71 -8.35 -6.68 -21.82
C VAL A 71 -7.11 -7.08 -22.59
N LYS A 72 -6.17 -6.13 -22.69
CA LYS A 72 -4.85 -6.32 -23.30
C LYS A 72 -3.71 -6.26 -22.30
N THR A 73 -3.94 -5.68 -21.12
CA THR A 73 -2.94 -5.58 -20.06
C THR A 73 -3.56 -6.03 -18.74
N ILE A 74 -3.03 -7.11 -18.15
CA ILE A 74 -3.28 -7.51 -16.77
C ILE A 74 -2.14 -6.95 -15.93
N PHE A 75 -2.45 -6.06 -15.01
CA PHE A 75 -1.47 -5.33 -14.21
C PHE A 75 -1.63 -5.70 -12.72
N CYS A 76 -0.78 -6.65 -12.30
CA CYS A 76 -0.82 -7.28 -10.98
C CYS A 76 0.09 -6.54 -9.98
N LEU A 77 -0.50 -6.13 -8.85
CA LEU A 77 0.19 -5.41 -7.77
C LEU A 77 0.58 -6.31 -6.58
N GLN A 78 0.27 -7.60 -6.64
CA GLN A 78 0.44 -8.53 -5.52
C GLN A 78 1.90 -8.97 -5.35
N GLN A 79 2.32 -9.07 -4.08
CA GLN A 79 3.53 -9.77 -3.68
C GLN A 79 3.27 -11.28 -3.56
N ASN A 80 4.33 -12.08 -3.49
CA ASN A 80 4.18 -13.54 -3.33
C ASN A 80 3.42 -13.94 -2.05
N PRO A 81 3.63 -13.30 -0.88
CA PRO A 81 2.84 -13.63 0.33
C PRO A 81 1.33 -13.43 0.15
N ASP A 82 0.91 -12.44 -0.65
CA ASP A 82 -0.50 -12.23 -0.97
C ASP A 82 -1.10 -13.42 -1.72
N LEU A 83 -0.31 -14.00 -2.64
CA LEU A 83 -0.72 -15.08 -3.52
C LEU A 83 -0.70 -16.41 -2.78
N GLU A 84 0.35 -16.65 -2.01
CA GLU A 84 0.55 -17.85 -1.17
C GLU A 84 -0.59 -18.00 -0.16
N TYR A 85 -1.02 -16.91 0.49
CA TYR A 85 -2.12 -16.91 1.44
C TYR A 85 -3.43 -17.46 0.84
N PHE A 86 -3.70 -17.17 -0.44
CA PHE A 86 -4.89 -17.64 -1.15
C PHE A 86 -4.65 -18.85 -2.06
N GLY A 87 -3.43 -19.43 -2.05
CA GLY A 87 -3.09 -20.57 -2.90
C GLY A 87 -3.13 -20.27 -4.41
N VAL A 88 -2.90 -19.03 -4.83
CA VAL A 88 -2.93 -18.62 -6.24
C VAL A 88 -1.60 -18.91 -6.92
N ASP A 89 -1.60 -19.80 -7.91
CA ASP A 89 -0.43 -20.06 -8.76
C ASP A 89 -0.26 -18.97 -9.83
N ILE A 90 0.45 -17.91 -9.46
CA ILE A 90 0.74 -16.79 -10.37
C ILE A 90 1.60 -17.21 -11.57
N ASN A 91 2.42 -18.26 -11.44
CA ASN A 91 3.25 -18.71 -12.55
C ASN A 91 2.40 -19.40 -13.61
N ALA A 92 1.46 -20.27 -13.21
CA ALA A 92 0.50 -20.86 -14.13
C ALA A 92 -0.32 -19.81 -14.88
N ILE A 93 -0.81 -18.77 -14.19
CA ILE A 93 -1.54 -17.66 -14.82
C ILE A 93 -0.67 -16.92 -15.85
N ARG A 94 0.58 -16.60 -15.48
CA ARG A 94 1.51 -15.88 -16.36
C ARG A 94 1.92 -16.70 -17.58
N GLU A 95 2.25 -17.97 -17.40
CA GLU A 95 2.60 -18.85 -18.51
C GLU A 95 1.41 -19.06 -19.45
N TYR A 96 0.19 -19.19 -18.90
CA TYR A 96 -1.02 -19.25 -19.72
C TYR A 96 -1.26 -17.96 -20.51
N ALA A 97 -1.12 -16.79 -19.88
CA ALA A 97 -1.26 -15.50 -20.58
C ALA A 97 -0.25 -15.35 -21.73
N LYS A 98 0.99 -15.85 -21.58
CA LYS A 98 2.02 -15.83 -22.63
C LYS A 98 1.68 -16.68 -23.86
N THR A 99 0.70 -17.58 -23.77
CA THR A 99 0.25 -18.37 -24.95
C THR A 99 -0.57 -17.54 -25.94
N PHE A 100 -0.93 -16.30 -25.59
CA PHE A 100 -1.69 -15.39 -26.43
C PHE A 100 -0.84 -14.15 -26.82
N ASP A 101 -1.08 -13.62 -28.01
CA ASP A 101 -0.41 -12.44 -28.56
C ASP A 101 -1.15 -11.12 -28.30
N ASP A 102 -2.39 -11.19 -27.80
CA ASP A 102 -3.30 -10.06 -27.63
C ASP A 102 -3.46 -9.59 -26.18
N ILE A 103 -2.81 -10.27 -25.21
CA ILE A 103 -2.83 -9.90 -23.79
C ILE A 103 -1.45 -10.06 -23.14
N GLN A 104 -1.10 -9.12 -22.27
CA GLN A 104 0.16 -9.14 -21.51
C GLN A 104 -0.13 -9.15 -20.01
N HIS A 105 0.51 -10.06 -19.27
CA HIS A 105 0.52 -10.04 -17.82
C HIS A 105 1.79 -9.38 -17.28
N LEU A 106 1.64 -8.31 -16.51
CA LEU A 106 2.71 -7.56 -15.86
C LEU A 106 2.56 -7.61 -14.34
N ARG A 107 3.69 -7.68 -13.63
CA ARG A 107 3.74 -7.50 -12.17
C ARG A 107 4.45 -6.20 -11.83
N ALA A 108 3.92 -5.48 -10.85
CA ALA A 108 4.51 -4.27 -10.30
C ALA A 108 4.16 -4.23 -8.80
N GLU A 109 4.99 -4.90 -8.00
CA GLU A 109 4.60 -5.29 -6.64
C GLU A 109 4.56 -4.10 -5.67
N ILE A 110 3.52 -4.07 -4.83
CA ILE A 110 3.31 -3.12 -3.72
C ILE A 110 2.87 -3.92 -2.49
N ARG A 111 3.49 -3.67 -1.34
CA ARG A 111 3.16 -4.34 -0.07
C ARG A 111 1.75 -3.99 0.39
N ASP A 112 1.00 -5.00 0.83
CA ASP A 112 -0.36 -4.78 1.31
C ASP A 112 -0.39 -4.10 2.69
N PHE A 113 -1.49 -3.41 2.98
CA PHE A 113 -1.71 -2.68 4.25
C PHE A 113 -0.58 -1.70 4.64
N ASP A 114 0.11 -1.16 3.63
CA ASP A 114 1.23 -0.24 3.79
C ASP A 114 1.09 0.97 2.87
N SER A 115 0.54 2.06 3.39
CA SER A 115 0.39 3.32 2.66
C SER A 115 1.73 3.97 2.32
N PHE A 116 2.78 3.69 3.09
CA PHE A 116 4.11 4.24 2.83
C PHE A 116 4.79 3.50 1.68
N ASP A 117 4.77 2.17 1.66
CA ASP A 117 5.25 1.41 0.51
C ASP A 117 4.49 1.80 -0.76
N LEU A 118 3.15 1.91 -0.69
CA LEU A 118 2.33 2.43 -1.79
C LEU A 118 2.85 3.79 -2.30
N ARG A 119 3.02 4.78 -1.40
CA ARG A 119 3.57 6.10 -1.76
C ARG A 119 4.92 5.98 -2.49
N LYS A 120 5.84 5.17 -1.97
CA LYS A 120 7.20 5.05 -2.51
C LYS A 120 7.24 4.29 -3.84
N ARG A 121 6.34 3.33 -4.04
CA ARG A 121 6.26 2.49 -5.26
C ARG A 121 5.48 3.14 -6.39
N LEU A 122 4.49 4.00 -6.08
CA LEU A 122 3.63 4.66 -7.08
C LEU A 122 4.41 5.27 -8.28
N PRO A 123 5.51 6.03 -8.11
CA PRO A 123 6.22 6.63 -9.23
C PRO A 123 6.70 5.59 -10.27
N ALA A 124 7.33 4.53 -9.78
CA ALA A 124 7.79 3.42 -10.63
C ALA A 124 6.59 2.68 -11.25
N VAL A 125 5.64 2.27 -10.41
CA VAL A 125 4.48 1.46 -10.80
C VAL A 125 3.67 2.15 -11.90
N ILE A 126 3.43 3.47 -11.76
CA ILE A 126 2.71 4.24 -12.76
C ILE A 126 3.53 4.42 -14.04
N SER A 127 4.86 4.49 -13.98
CA SER A 127 5.70 4.51 -15.20
C SER A 127 5.52 3.22 -16.00
N LYS A 128 5.62 2.06 -15.34
CA LYS A 128 5.42 0.74 -15.98
C LYS A 128 4.02 0.60 -16.57
N LEU A 129 3.00 1.04 -15.82
CA LEU A 129 1.61 1.06 -16.30
C LEU A 129 1.44 1.99 -17.52
N TYR A 130 1.97 3.21 -17.45
CA TYR A 130 1.90 4.19 -18.52
C TYR A 130 2.51 3.67 -19.83
N LYS A 131 3.72 3.09 -19.75
CA LYS A 131 4.41 2.49 -20.90
C LYS A 131 3.64 1.30 -21.46
N ALA A 132 3.13 0.42 -20.60
CA ALA A 132 2.33 -0.74 -21.00
C ALA A 132 1.04 -0.32 -21.72
N ILE A 133 0.31 0.67 -21.20
CA ILE A 133 -0.91 1.18 -21.83
C ILE A 133 -0.59 1.85 -23.19
N LYS A 134 0.48 2.64 -23.26
CA LYS A 134 0.92 3.30 -24.50
C LYS A 134 1.29 2.28 -25.59
N SER A 135 1.88 1.15 -25.20
CA SER A 135 2.26 0.05 -26.11
C SER A 135 1.05 -0.81 -26.53
N ASN A 136 0.26 -1.27 -25.56
CA ASN A 136 -0.72 -2.33 -25.80
C ASN A 136 -2.09 -1.78 -26.25
N GLY A 137 -2.44 -0.58 -25.77
CA GLY A 137 -3.78 -0.01 -25.91
C GLY A 137 -4.86 -0.92 -25.30
N GLY A 138 -6.09 -0.82 -25.82
CA GLY A 138 -7.22 -1.66 -25.37
C GLY A 138 -7.62 -1.40 -23.92
N VAL A 139 -8.25 -2.40 -23.29
CA VAL A 139 -8.68 -2.32 -21.89
C VAL A 139 -7.55 -2.77 -20.97
N THR A 140 -7.32 -2.03 -19.88
CA THR A 140 -6.34 -2.39 -18.85
C THR A 140 -7.03 -2.84 -17.58
N TYR A 141 -6.62 -3.99 -17.05
CA TYR A 141 -7.11 -4.58 -15.81
C TYR A 141 -6.08 -4.40 -14.71
N ILE A 142 -6.31 -3.46 -13.79
CA ILE A 142 -5.43 -3.22 -12.64
C ILE A 142 -6.00 -3.97 -11.44
N HIS A 143 -5.18 -4.81 -10.81
CA HIS A 143 -5.62 -5.57 -9.65
C HIS A 143 -4.57 -5.70 -8.54
N CYS A 144 -5.07 -5.95 -7.35
CA CYS A 144 -4.31 -6.43 -6.20
C CYS A 144 -5.01 -7.69 -5.69
N THR A 145 -5.04 -7.94 -4.38
CA THR A 145 -5.78 -9.08 -3.80
C THR A 145 -7.29 -8.87 -3.90
N ALA A 146 -7.86 -7.90 -3.18
CA ALA A 146 -9.30 -7.64 -3.15
C ALA A 146 -9.75 -6.55 -4.15
N GLY A 147 -8.81 -5.79 -4.72
CA GLY A 147 -9.14 -4.62 -5.55
C GLY A 147 -9.72 -3.44 -4.76
N LEU A 148 -9.37 -3.32 -3.48
CA LEU A 148 -9.94 -2.31 -2.56
C LEU A 148 -8.93 -1.27 -2.08
N GLY A 149 -7.61 -1.55 -2.13
CA GLY A 149 -6.57 -0.62 -1.66
C GLY A 149 -5.58 -0.24 -2.76
N ARG A 150 -4.59 -1.09 -3.01
CA ARG A 150 -3.48 -0.85 -3.95
C ARG A 150 -3.97 -0.59 -5.39
N ALA A 151 -4.82 -1.45 -5.94
CA ALA A 151 -5.34 -1.31 -7.30
C ALA A 151 -6.14 -0.02 -7.54
N PRO A 152 -7.14 0.33 -6.70
CA PRO A 152 -7.84 1.60 -6.86
C PRO A 152 -6.91 2.80 -6.67
N ALA A 153 -5.89 2.74 -5.79
CA ALA A 153 -4.90 3.80 -5.66
C ALA A 153 -4.06 4.00 -6.94
N VAL A 154 -3.58 2.92 -7.55
CA VAL A 154 -2.81 2.96 -8.81
C VAL A 154 -3.68 3.46 -9.97
N ALA A 155 -4.93 3.02 -10.08
CA ALA A 155 -5.87 3.51 -11.10
C ALA A 155 -6.16 5.00 -10.91
N LEU A 156 -6.37 5.45 -9.68
CA LEU A 156 -6.63 6.85 -9.34
C LEU A 156 -5.41 7.73 -9.64
N ALA A 157 -4.20 7.29 -9.28
CA ALA A 157 -2.96 7.98 -9.61
C ALA A 157 -2.76 8.09 -11.13
N TYR A 158 -3.05 7.03 -11.90
CA TYR A 158 -2.99 7.07 -13.36
C TYR A 158 -3.99 8.08 -13.95
N MET A 159 -5.24 8.09 -13.46
CA MET A 159 -6.24 9.08 -13.89
C MET A 159 -5.79 10.51 -13.60
N PHE A 160 -5.19 10.74 -12.42
CA PHE A 160 -4.73 12.05 -11.97
C PHE A 160 -3.49 12.53 -12.75
N TRP A 161 -2.47 11.70 -12.84
CA TRP A 161 -1.17 12.06 -13.43
C TRP A 161 -1.17 12.04 -14.95
N VAL A 162 -1.81 11.02 -15.55
CA VAL A 162 -1.71 10.74 -16.98
C VAL A 162 -2.95 11.22 -17.75
N LEU A 163 -4.16 10.91 -17.24
CA LEU A 163 -5.41 11.19 -17.97
C LEU A 163 -5.95 12.62 -17.77
N GLY A 164 -5.26 13.44 -16.98
CA GLY A 164 -5.59 14.87 -16.85
C GLY A 164 -6.73 15.18 -15.88
N TYR A 165 -7.22 14.22 -15.10
CA TYR A 165 -8.26 14.49 -14.10
C TYR A 165 -7.73 15.37 -12.97
N LYS A 166 -8.64 16.03 -12.25
CA LYS A 166 -8.38 16.45 -10.86
C LYS A 166 -8.48 15.24 -9.94
N LEU A 167 -7.72 15.21 -8.84
CA LEU A 167 -7.67 14.03 -7.97
C LEU A 167 -9.06 13.70 -7.38
N ASN A 168 -9.78 14.72 -6.89
CA ASN A 168 -11.09 14.53 -6.27
C ASN A 168 -12.16 14.10 -7.27
N ASP A 169 -12.14 14.66 -8.49
CA ASP A 169 -13.07 14.26 -9.57
C ASP A 169 -12.83 12.80 -9.98
N ALA A 170 -11.56 12.40 -10.11
CA ALA A 170 -11.21 11.01 -10.40
C ALA A 170 -11.62 10.06 -9.26
N ASN A 171 -11.44 10.48 -8.01
CA ASN A 171 -11.86 9.70 -6.84
C ASN A 171 -13.38 9.53 -6.79
N ALA A 172 -14.14 10.60 -7.02
CA ALA A 172 -15.59 10.53 -7.08
C ALA A 172 -16.08 9.59 -8.19
N LEU A 173 -15.45 9.64 -9.38
CA LEU A 173 -15.76 8.70 -10.46
C LEU A 173 -15.45 7.24 -10.05
N LEU A 174 -14.25 6.99 -9.49
CA LEU A 174 -13.85 5.67 -9.01
C LEU A 174 -14.86 5.10 -8.01
N LEU A 175 -15.17 5.86 -6.96
CA LEU A 175 -16.08 5.44 -5.89
C LEU A 175 -17.53 5.28 -6.37
N SER A 176 -17.95 5.99 -7.42
CA SER A 176 -19.26 5.78 -8.06
C SER A 176 -19.37 4.43 -8.78
N LYS A 177 -18.25 3.77 -9.07
CA LYS A 177 -18.18 2.48 -9.80
C LYS A 177 -17.77 1.31 -8.93
N ARG A 178 -16.95 1.56 -7.91
CA ARG A 178 -16.43 0.52 -7.00
C ARG A 178 -16.24 1.11 -5.60
N SER A 179 -16.95 0.56 -4.61
CA SER A 179 -16.69 0.86 -3.21
C SER A 179 -15.30 0.36 -2.83
N CYS A 180 -14.41 1.26 -2.41
CA CYS A 180 -13.01 0.96 -2.12
C CYS A 180 -12.33 2.09 -1.33
N PHE A 181 -11.04 1.89 -0.99
CA PHE A 181 -10.22 2.79 -0.17
C PHE A 181 -8.90 3.15 -0.89
N PRO A 182 -8.92 4.06 -1.89
CA PRO A 182 -7.79 4.36 -2.78
C PRO A 182 -6.60 5.12 -2.15
N LYS A 183 -6.56 5.29 -0.83
CA LYS A 183 -5.43 5.87 -0.06
C LYS A 183 -4.93 7.21 -0.63
N LEU A 184 -5.79 8.23 -0.67
CA LEU A 184 -5.52 9.53 -1.30
C LEU A 184 -4.20 10.17 -0.82
N ASP A 185 -3.89 10.09 0.48
CA ASP A 185 -2.69 10.71 1.04
C ASP A 185 -1.40 10.11 0.48
N ALA A 186 -1.39 8.82 0.12
CA ALA A 186 -0.25 8.19 -0.54
C ALA A 186 -0.05 8.76 -1.95
N ILE A 187 -1.14 8.98 -2.70
CA ILE A 187 -1.11 9.57 -4.05
C ILE A 187 -0.65 11.03 -3.99
N LYS A 188 -1.24 11.81 -3.08
CA LYS A 188 -0.86 13.21 -2.83
C LYS A 188 0.62 13.33 -2.48
N SER A 189 1.09 12.52 -1.54
CA SER A 189 2.49 12.53 -1.12
C SER A 189 3.44 12.08 -2.22
N ALA A 190 3.10 11.05 -3.00
CA ALA A 190 3.91 10.62 -4.14
C ALA A 190 3.98 11.69 -5.24
N THR A 191 2.86 12.41 -5.45
CA THR A 191 2.82 13.56 -6.39
C THR A 191 3.76 14.66 -5.92
N ALA A 192 3.71 15.02 -4.64
CA ALA A 192 4.62 15.99 -4.03
C ALA A 192 6.08 15.55 -4.14
N ASP A 193 6.36 14.26 -3.93
CA ASP A 193 7.71 13.71 -4.02
C ASP A 193 8.29 13.84 -5.43
N ILE A 194 7.51 13.57 -6.48
CA ILE A 194 7.95 13.76 -7.88
C ILE A 194 8.25 15.24 -8.14
N LEU A 195 7.35 16.14 -7.73
CA LEU A 195 7.43 17.56 -8.10
C LEU A 195 8.48 18.34 -7.32
N THR A 196 8.81 17.89 -6.12
CA THR A 196 9.68 18.66 -5.22
C THR A 196 10.93 17.92 -4.80
N GLY A 197 10.95 16.59 -4.91
CA GLY A 197 11.99 15.73 -4.32
C GLY A 197 11.64 15.29 -2.89
N LEU A 198 12.51 14.47 -2.32
CA LEU A 198 12.34 13.90 -0.98
C LEU A 198 13.14 14.71 0.06
N SER A 199 12.54 14.95 1.22
CA SER A 199 13.22 15.51 2.39
C SER A 199 12.92 14.67 3.63
N LYS A 200 13.89 14.55 4.54
CA LYS A 200 13.75 13.84 5.81
C LYS A 200 13.93 14.78 6.99
N LYS A 201 13.23 14.49 8.09
CA LYS A 201 13.39 15.16 9.38
C LYS A 201 13.47 14.15 10.52
N PRO A 202 14.21 14.46 11.58
CA PRO A 202 14.17 13.70 12.83
C PRO A 202 12.79 13.83 13.48
N VAL A 203 12.19 12.70 13.79
CA VAL A 203 10.95 12.56 14.57
C VAL A 203 11.29 11.85 15.87
N THR A 204 10.70 12.30 16.97
CA THR A 204 10.71 11.59 18.25
C THR A 204 9.27 11.35 18.69
N LEU A 205 8.90 10.08 18.83
CA LEU A 205 7.64 9.64 19.43
C LEU A 205 7.91 9.16 20.85
N SER A 206 6.99 9.37 21.77
CA SER A 206 7.22 9.01 23.17
C SER A 206 5.98 8.54 23.88
N TRP A 207 6.15 7.54 24.74
CA TRP A 207 5.11 7.03 25.61
C TRP A 207 5.49 7.24 27.08
N GLY A 208 4.68 8.03 27.79
CA GLY A 208 5.02 8.56 29.12
C GLY A 208 4.65 7.67 30.31
N HIS A 209 3.96 6.54 30.11
CA HIS A 209 3.49 5.72 31.22
C HIS A 209 4.51 4.65 31.65
N ASN A 210 4.93 4.73 32.91
CA ASN A 210 6.02 3.93 33.48
C ASN A 210 5.60 2.51 33.92
N ASN A 211 4.31 2.20 33.84
CA ASN A 211 3.75 0.96 34.37
C ASN A 211 3.44 -0.05 33.26
N CYS A 212 4.38 -0.20 32.32
CA CYS A 212 4.32 -1.16 31.23
C CYS A 212 5.71 -1.79 31.01
N SER A 213 5.70 -3.02 30.47
CA SER A 213 6.90 -3.83 30.25
C SER A 213 7.41 -3.73 28.81
N THR A 214 6.50 -3.55 27.85
CA THR A 214 6.82 -3.35 26.44
C THR A 214 5.99 -2.24 25.83
N VAL A 215 6.62 -1.47 24.94
CA VAL A 215 5.93 -0.50 24.10
C VAL A 215 6.47 -0.66 22.68
N GLU A 216 5.57 -0.88 21.74
CA GLU A 216 5.86 -0.97 20.31
C GLU A 216 4.99 0.04 19.54
N ILE A 217 5.35 0.33 18.30
CA ILE A 217 4.53 1.10 17.35
C ILE A 217 4.34 0.31 16.07
N SER A 218 3.14 0.39 15.50
CA SER A 218 2.79 -0.07 14.15
C SER A 218 2.18 1.07 13.32
N GLY A 219 2.18 0.94 11.99
CA GLY A 219 1.82 2.01 11.05
C GLY A 219 3.06 2.76 10.56
N LEU A 220 3.10 4.08 10.73
CA LEU A 220 4.21 4.94 10.28
C LEU A 220 4.65 4.64 8.84
N ASP A 221 5.95 4.49 8.63
CA ASP A 221 6.64 4.12 7.39
C ASP A 221 7.01 2.63 7.32
N ILE A 222 6.40 1.79 8.18
CA ILE A 222 6.62 0.34 8.23
C ILE A 222 5.35 -0.47 7.88
N GLY A 223 4.19 0.19 7.86
CA GLY A 223 2.89 -0.43 7.60
C GLY A 223 2.28 -1.08 8.85
N TRP A 224 1.01 -1.50 8.73
CA TRP A 224 0.23 -2.04 9.85
C TRP A 224 0.53 -3.50 10.19
N GLY A 225 1.23 -4.21 9.30
CA GLY A 225 1.67 -5.59 9.53
C GLY A 225 3.01 -5.71 10.25
N GLN A 226 3.70 -4.59 10.53
CA GLN A 226 5.01 -4.55 11.17
C GLN A 226 4.96 -3.80 12.49
N ARG A 227 5.90 -4.10 13.38
CA ARG A 227 6.04 -3.45 14.69
C ARG A 227 7.49 -3.05 14.93
N VAL A 228 7.68 -1.93 15.62
CA VAL A 228 9.01 -1.48 16.06
C VAL A 228 8.95 -1.21 17.57
N PRO A 229 9.83 -1.83 18.37
CA PRO A 229 9.89 -1.57 19.80
C PRO A 229 10.44 -0.17 20.09
N LEU A 230 9.99 0.42 21.19
CA LEU A 230 10.54 1.67 21.74
C LEU A 230 11.65 1.36 22.75
N ASP A 231 12.59 2.28 22.87
CA ASP A 231 13.63 2.24 23.89
C ASP A 231 13.14 2.91 25.19
N PHE A 232 13.41 2.31 26.35
CA PHE A 232 13.09 2.91 27.64
C PHE A 232 14.24 3.82 28.14
N ASP A 233 13.92 5.06 28.51
CA ASP A 233 14.86 5.98 29.16
C ASP A 233 14.63 5.99 30.68
N ASP A 234 15.47 5.27 31.43
CA ASP A 234 15.42 5.21 32.90
C ASP A 234 15.46 6.59 33.58
N LYS A 235 16.14 7.57 32.96
CA LYS A 235 16.29 8.91 33.56
C LYS A 235 15.03 9.75 33.40
N ARG A 236 14.30 9.55 32.29
CA ARG A 236 13.06 10.28 31.98
C ARG A 236 11.83 9.51 32.44
N GLY A 237 11.96 8.21 32.68
CA GLY A 237 10.87 7.31 33.03
C GLY A 237 9.88 7.13 31.88
N SER A 238 10.35 7.20 30.62
CA SER A 238 9.50 7.16 29.43
C SER A 238 10.12 6.37 28.30
N TRP A 239 9.27 5.87 27.41
CA TRP A 239 9.66 5.16 26.20
C TRP A 239 9.80 6.14 25.04
N PHE A 240 10.73 5.87 24.12
CA PHE A 240 10.93 6.73 22.95
C PHE A 240 11.29 5.94 21.69
N LEU A 241 10.90 6.49 20.53
CA LEU A 241 11.37 6.08 19.22
C LEU A 241 11.90 7.32 18.50
N ARG A 242 13.16 7.28 18.07
CA ARG A 242 13.76 8.32 17.21
C ARG A 242 13.94 7.79 15.81
N LYS A 243 13.45 8.53 14.81
CA LYS A 243 13.50 8.10 13.41
C LYS A 243 13.66 9.27 12.45
N GLU A 244 14.45 9.06 11.39
CA GLU A 244 14.49 9.96 10.25
C GLU A 244 13.35 9.61 9.28
N MET A 245 12.33 10.47 9.21
CA MET A 245 11.12 10.22 8.42
C MET A 245 11.03 11.20 7.26
N PHE A 246 10.50 10.74 6.12
CA PHE A 246 10.24 11.65 5.00
C PHE A 246 9.11 12.62 5.33
N GLU A 247 9.13 13.80 4.73
CA GLU A 247 8.04 14.76 4.82
C GLU A 247 6.70 14.13 4.39
N GLY A 248 5.63 14.32 5.17
CA GLY A 248 4.31 13.76 4.93
C GLY A 248 3.55 13.44 6.21
N ARG A 249 2.33 12.92 6.05
CA ARG A 249 1.44 12.51 7.14
C ARG A 249 1.51 10.99 7.34
N TYR A 250 1.63 10.58 8.60
CA TYR A 250 1.77 9.17 8.98
C TYR A 250 0.82 8.85 10.12
N GLU A 251 -0.08 7.90 9.91
CA GLU A 251 -0.88 7.32 10.98
C GLU A 251 -0.12 6.17 11.65
N TYR A 252 -0.31 6.02 12.95
CA TYR A 252 0.31 4.98 13.74
C TYR A 252 -0.50 4.68 14.99
N LYS A 253 -0.15 3.60 15.67
CA LYS A 253 -0.74 3.24 16.96
C LYS A 253 0.28 2.50 17.81
N TYR A 254 0.19 2.67 19.13
CA TYR A 254 1.04 1.96 20.06
C TYR A 254 0.48 0.56 20.33
N ILE A 255 1.36 -0.37 20.65
CA ILE A 255 1.04 -1.64 21.29
C ILE A 255 1.76 -1.65 22.64
N VAL A 256 1.00 -1.57 23.73
CA VAL A 256 1.53 -1.49 25.10
C VAL A 256 1.17 -2.78 25.82
N ASP A 257 2.19 -3.55 26.23
CA ASP A 257 1.99 -4.88 26.82
C ASP A 257 1.08 -5.80 25.99
N GLY A 258 1.16 -5.69 24.67
CA GLY A 258 0.35 -6.47 23.71
C GLY A 258 -0.98 -5.81 23.30
N GLU A 259 -1.39 -4.71 23.93
CA GLU A 259 -2.69 -4.07 23.70
C GLU A 259 -2.58 -2.83 22.79
N TRP A 260 -3.39 -2.80 21.72
CA TRP A 260 -3.44 -1.66 20.79
C TRP A 260 -4.02 -0.42 21.45
N THR A 261 -3.20 0.61 21.61
CA THR A 261 -3.50 1.80 22.42
C THR A 261 -3.20 3.08 21.65
N CYS A 262 -4.11 4.05 21.75
CA CYS A 262 -3.84 5.42 21.29
C CYS A 262 -3.30 6.27 22.43
N ASN A 263 -2.29 7.07 22.13
CA ASN A 263 -1.82 8.11 23.03
C ASN A 263 -2.72 9.35 22.88
N ASN A 264 -3.55 9.65 23.87
CA ASN A 264 -4.44 10.81 23.83
C ASN A 264 -3.73 12.16 24.03
N ASP A 265 -2.45 12.14 24.43
CA ASP A 265 -1.62 13.34 24.54
C ASP A 265 -0.94 13.71 23.21
N GLU A 266 -1.01 12.83 22.21
CA GLU A 266 -0.53 13.05 20.86
C GLU A 266 -1.70 13.30 19.88
N LEU A 267 -1.41 13.76 18.67
CA LEU A 267 -2.43 14.00 17.65
C LEU A 267 -3.13 12.68 17.30
N VAL A 268 -4.46 12.73 17.19
CA VAL A 268 -5.33 11.59 16.88
C VAL A 268 -6.24 11.89 15.70
N THR A 269 -6.50 10.88 14.88
CA THR A 269 -7.44 10.97 13.76
C THR A 269 -8.88 11.09 14.26
N SER A 270 -9.77 11.58 13.40
CA SER A 270 -11.19 11.28 13.58
C SER A 270 -11.42 9.76 13.50
N PRO A 271 -12.43 9.23 14.19
CA PRO A 271 -12.81 7.82 14.03
C PRO A 271 -13.12 7.49 12.57
N ASN A 272 -12.61 6.36 12.08
CA ASN A 272 -12.99 5.84 10.77
C ASN A 272 -14.41 5.21 10.81
N GLU A 273 -14.88 4.65 9.69
CA GLU A 273 -16.21 4.02 9.60
C GLU A 273 -16.42 2.88 10.61
N ASP A 274 -15.34 2.19 10.99
CA ASP A 274 -15.32 1.10 11.98
C ASP A 274 -15.13 1.62 13.42
N GLY A 275 -15.06 2.94 13.62
CA GLY A 275 -14.84 3.58 14.91
C GLY A 275 -13.38 3.54 15.40
N HIS A 276 -12.45 3.05 14.59
CA HIS A 276 -11.03 3.05 14.91
C HIS A 276 -10.44 4.45 14.86
N VAL A 277 -9.70 4.79 15.90
CA VAL A 277 -8.88 5.99 16.02
C VAL A 277 -7.43 5.57 16.00
N ASN A 278 -6.60 6.35 15.30
CA ASN A 278 -5.14 6.21 15.26
C ASN A 278 -4.49 7.49 15.76
N ASN A 279 -3.26 7.38 16.25
CA ASN A 279 -2.40 8.56 16.33
C ASN A 279 -1.93 8.95 14.92
N PHE A 280 -1.52 10.21 14.74
CA PHE A 280 -0.83 10.60 13.52
C PHE A 280 0.24 11.65 13.80
N ILE A 281 1.18 11.78 12.86
CA ILE A 281 2.18 12.84 12.85
C ILE A 281 2.29 13.44 11.45
N GLU A 282 2.53 14.74 11.40
CA GLU A 282 2.87 15.48 10.19
C GLU A 282 4.34 15.89 10.24
N VAL A 283 5.12 15.34 9.33
CA VAL A 283 6.53 15.67 9.15
C VAL A 283 6.59 16.77 8.09
N ILE A 284 7.04 17.97 8.47
CA ILE A 284 7.05 19.17 7.62
C ILE A 284 8.50 19.63 7.41
N ASP A 285 8.83 20.05 6.19
CA ASP A 285 10.09 20.75 5.89
C ASP A 285 9.80 22.13 5.29
N ASP A 286 9.92 23.16 6.12
CA ASP A 286 9.65 24.56 5.77
C ASP A 286 10.92 25.37 5.45
N ALA A 287 12.07 24.70 5.28
CA ALA A 287 13.34 25.37 5.00
C ALA A 287 13.37 26.11 3.65
N ASP A 288 12.60 25.60 2.68
CA ASP A 288 12.40 26.22 1.36
C ASP A 288 10.92 26.56 1.20
N GLY A 289 10.60 27.86 1.20
CA GLY A 289 9.22 28.35 1.17
C GLY A 289 8.47 28.03 -0.12
N ASP A 290 9.15 28.00 -1.26
CA ASP A 290 8.52 27.68 -2.55
C ASP A 290 8.18 26.19 -2.61
N ARG A 291 9.12 25.34 -2.16
CA ARG A 291 8.92 23.91 -2.00
C ARG A 291 7.76 23.60 -1.02
N ALA A 292 7.75 24.23 0.15
CA ALA A 292 6.73 24.02 1.17
C ALA A 292 5.34 24.45 0.68
N SER A 293 5.23 25.60 -0.01
CA SER A 293 3.99 26.08 -0.63
C SER A 293 3.47 25.11 -1.68
N LEU A 294 4.35 24.61 -2.55
CA LEU A 294 4.00 23.61 -3.56
C LEU A 294 3.50 22.31 -2.93
N ARG A 295 4.20 21.77 -1.92
CA ARG A 295 3.78 20.57 -1.21
C ARG A 295 2.44 20.76 -0.52
N GLY A 296 2.27 21.86 0.22
CA GLY A 296 1.00 22.18 0.89
C GLY A 296 -0.19 22.23 -0.08
N ARG A 297 -0.01 22.79 -1.29
CA ARG A 297 -1.07 22.78 -2.32
C ARG A 297 -1.38 21.38 -2.82
N VAL A 298 -0.38 20.57 -3.18
CA VAL A 298 -0.61 19.24 -3.78
C VAL A 298 -1.03 18.18 -2.77
N THR A 299 -0.77 18.42 -1.47
CA THR A 299 -1.25 17.55 -0.38
C THR A 299 -2.50 18.07 0.32
N GLY A 300 -3.02 19.22 -0.09
CA GLY A 300 -4.24 19.82 0.46
C GLY A 300 -5.53 19.06 0.08
N ASP A 301 -6.68 19.67 0.36
CA ASP A 301 -7.99 19.02 0.24
C ASP A 301 -8.43 18.78 -1.21
N ASP A 302 -8.17 19.74 -2.11
CA ASP A 302 -8.54 19.68 -3.53
C ASP A 302 -7.33 19.91 -4.45
N PRO A 303 -6.41 18.94 -4.52
CA PRO A 303 -5.19 19.12 -5.29
C PRO A 303 -5.47 19.01 -6.79
N ASP A 304 -4.99 20.00 -7.53
CA ASP A 304 -4.93 20.00 -8.99
C ASP A 304 -3.52 20.35 -9.46
N LEU A 305 -3.17 19.81 -10.61
CA LEU A 305 -1.88 19.96 -11.26
C LEU A 305 -1.99 20.98 -12.38
N THR A 306 -1.08 21.94 -12.35
CA THR A 306 -0.88 22.87 -13.46
C THR A 306 -0.38 22.14 -14.71
N LYS A 307 -0.45 22.80 -15.87
CA LYS A 307 0.05 22.21 -17.13
C LYS A 307 1.53 21.84 -17.04
N ASP A 308 2.35 22.71 -16.45
CA ASP A 308 3.79 22.48 -16.33
C ASP A 308 4.11 21.33 -15.36
N GLU A 309 3.34 21.18 -14.28
CA GLU A 309 3.49 20.05 -13.36
C GLU A 309 3.11 18.72 -14.02
N ARG A 310 2.05 18.72 -14.85
CA ARG A 310 1.67 17.54 -15.62
C ARG A 310 2.78 17.16 -16.60
N ILE A 311 3.38 18.13 -17.30
CA ILE A 311 4.52 17.88 -18.20
C ILE A 311 5.67 17.25 -17.42
N LYS A 312 6.08 17.83 -16.28
CA LYS A 312 7.15 17.29 -15.43
C LYS A 312 6.88 15.85 -14.97
N ILE A 313 5.63 15.55 -14.59
CA ILE A 313 5.26 14.19 -14.20
C ILE A 313 5.36 13.24 -15.40
N ILE A 314 4.87 13.61 -16.58
CA ILE A 314 5.00 12.75 -17.77
C ILE A 314 6.46 12.53 -18.15
N GLU A 315 7.30 13.57 -18.16
CA GLU A 315 8.73 13.47 -18.41
C GLU A 315 9.41 12.52 -17.41
N PHE A 316 9.05 12.63 -16.12
CA PHE A 316 9.51 11.72 -15.08
C PHE A 316 9.11 10.26 -15.37
N LEU A 317 7.85 10.02 -15.75
CA LEU A 317 7.36 8.67 -16.04
C LEU A 317 8.03 8.07 -17.28
N GLU A 318 8.31 8.87 -18.30
CA GLU A 318 9.02 8.45 -19.51
C GLU A 318 10.49 8.11 -19.22
N ALA A 319 11.15 8.89 -18.37
CA ALA A 319 12.56 8.71 -18.01
C ALA A 319 12.82 7.60 -16.98
N PHE A 320 11.80 7.13 -16.26
CA PHE A 320 11.96 6.10 -15.24
C PHE A 320 12.49 4.78 -15.86
N PRO A 321 13.49 4.09 -15.28
CA PRO A 321 14.02 2.85 -15.84
C PRO A 321 13.01 1.69 -15.88
N ASP A 322 13.10 0.82 -16.89
CA ASP A 322 12.21 -0.35 -17.01
C ASP A 322 12.57 -1.50 -16.04
N GLU A 323 13.77 -1.46 -15.43
CA GLU A 323 14.34 -2.57 -14.64
C GLU A 323 13.98 -2.55 -13.14
N ASP A 324 13.35 -1.49 -12.63
CA ASP A 324 13.19 -1.25 -11.17
C ASP A 324 11.90 -1.82 -10.52
N LEU A 325 11.23 -2.81 -11.16
CA LEU A 325 9.93 -3.33 -10.70
C LEU A 325 9.69 -4.83 -10.90
#